data_AF-A0A9N9BEZ9-F1
#
_entry.id   AF-A0A9N9BEZ9-F1
#
_cell.length_a   1.000
_cell.length_b   1.000
_cell.length_c   1.000
_cell.angle_alpha   90.00
_cell.angle_beta   90.00
_cell.angle_gamma   90.00
#
_symmetry.space_group_name_H-M   'P 1'
#
loop_
_entity.id
_entity.type
_entity.pdbx_description
1 polymer ?
#
loop_
_entity_poly.entity_id
_entity_poly.type
_entity_poly.pdbx_seq_one_letter_code
_entity_poly.pdbx_strand_id
1 'polypeptide(L)'
;MQQNELYPTLVNESSISKYLDTSSISSTSTIFIRLCNDIEYIVGSACSKIMIEECKNLVLIVNDKVVTSIIEVWKSENITLKLNTQVQTVQVDQCENVHIQYESIKNFYSVVWTNTKTLELKLLEDGEEKHVLSTGDIPNEKTNSPNDNKSDKPQDNCPFQYIIRLIDDQLTSEELIRAEKGFPTTQREWNDYKNNNP
;
A
#
# COMPACT_ATOMS: atom_id res chain seq x y z
N MET A 1 -31.13 -41.52 11.08
CA MET A 1 -30.22 -41.04 12.13
C MET A 1 -28.80 -41.13 11.59
N GLN A 2 -28.28 -40.01 11.06
CA GLN A 2 -26.88 -39.88 10.64
C GLN A 2 -26.12 -39.24 11.81
N GLN A 3 -25.07 -39.90 12.29
CA GLN A 3 -24.15 -39.31 13.27
C GLN A 3 -23.22 -38.34 12.53
N ASN A 4 -23.22 -37.07 12.95
CA ASN A 4 -22.28 -36.07 12.50
C ASN A 4 -20.90 -36.36 13.09
N GLU A 5 -19.91 -36.61 12.23
CA GLU A 5 -18.51 -36.54 12.58
C GLU A 5 -18.11 -35.06 12.71
N LEU A 6 -17.76 -34.64 13.93
CA LEU A 6 -17.09 -33.37 14.20
C LEU A 6 -15.62 -33.50 13.75
N TYR A 7 -15.30 -32.92 12.60
CA TYR A 7 -13.90 -32.68 12.23
C TYR A 7 -13.35 -31.58 13.15
N PRO A 8 -12.17 -31.77 13.79
CA PRO A 8 -11.51 -30.68 14.47
C PRO A 8 -11.11 -29.63 13.42
N THR A 9 -11.70 -28.44 13.52
CA THR A 9 -11.23 -27.25 12.82
C THR A 9 -9.79 -27.00 13.30
N LEU A 10 -8.81 -27.22 12.44
CA LEU A 10 -7.43 -26.82 12.69
C LEU A 10 -7.40 -25.29 12.73
N VAL A 11 -7.53 -24.73 13.93
CA VAL A 11 -7.14 -23.33 14.17
C VAL A 11 -5.62 -23.32 14.03
N ASN A 12 -5.13 -22.68 12.97
CA ASN A 12 -3.71 -22.53 12.72
C ASN A 12 -3.13 -21.51 13.71
N GLU A 13 -2.98 -21.91 14.98
CA GLU A 13 -2.38 -21.10 16.04
C GLU A 13 -0.86 -21.13 15.92
N SER A 14 -0.29 -20.07 15.35
CA SER A 14 0.80 -19.26 15.96
C SER A 14 1.48 -18.36 14.93
N SER A 15 0.79 -17.30 14.49
CA SER A 15 1.50 -16.13 14.00
C SER A 15 2.33 -15.57 15.15
N ILE A 16 3.65 -15.56 15.03
CA ILE A 16 4.51 -14.91 16.03
C ILE A 16 4.14 -13.42 16.01
N SER A 17 3.80 -12.83 17.15
CA SER A 17 3.53 -11.39 17.25
C SER A 17 4.64 -10.69 18.03
N LYS A 18 5.17 -9.59 17.49
CA LYS A 18 6.20 -8.75 18.12
C LYS A 18 5.68 -7.35 18.35
N TYR A 19 5.72 -6.90 19.61
CA TYR A 19 5.33 -5.55 19.99
C TYR A 19 6.56 -4.64 20.03
N LEU A 20 6.49 -3.51 19.34
CA LEU A 20 7.52 -2.47 19.33
C LEU A 20 7.01 -1.24 20.10
N ASP A 21 7.47 -1.10 21.34
CA ASP A 21 7.16 0.01 22.24
C ASP A 21 8.38 0.92 22.50
N THR A 22 8.21 1.89 23.38
CA THR A 22 9.26 2.85 23.79
C THR A 22 10.47 2.21 24.48
N SER A 23 10.37 0.96 24.95
CA SER A 23 11.51 0.21 25.48
C SER A 23 12.33 -0.45 24.38
N SER A 24 11.73 -0.69 23.21
CA SER A 24 12.35 -1.37 22.07
C SER A 24 12.85 -0.44 20.97
N ILE A 25 12.17 0.69 20.76
CA ILE A 25 12.46 1.68 19.70
C ILE A 25 12.31 3.10 20.24
N SER A 26 12.98 4.06 19.62
CA SER A 26 12.78 5.49 19.90
C SER A 26 11.99 6.17 18.79
N SER A 27 11.47 7.37 19.05
CA SER A 27 10.75 8.17 18.06
C SER A 27 11.57 8.57 16.83
N THR A 28 12.90 8.47 16.91
CA THR A 28 13.81 8.73 15.80
C THR A 28 14.20 7.48 15.02
N SER A 29 13.81 6.29 15.50
CA SER A 29 14.15 5.01 14.87
C SER A 29 13.45 4.85 13.53
N THR A 30 14.20 4.47 12.50
CA THR A 30 13.63 3.88 11.29
C THR A 30 13.42 2.39 11.55
N ILE A 31 12.18 1.92 11.39
CA ILE A 31 11.86 0.50 11.49
C ILE A 31 12.07 -0.11 10.11
N PHE A 32 12.98 -1.07 9.99
CA PHE A 32 13.19 -1.82 8.76
C PHE A 32 12.91 -3.30 9.00
N ILE A 33 11.81 -3.79 8.43
CA ILE A 33 11.39 -5.19 8.53
C ILE A 33 11.79 -5.88 7.23
N ARG A 34 12.75 -6.80 7.31
CA ARG A 34 13.31 -7.44 6.13
C ARG A 34 13.42 -8.95 6.31
N LEU A 35 13.14 -9.71 5.25
CA LEU A 35 13.28 -11.18 5.23
C LEU A 35 12.53 -11.88 6.38
N CYS A 36 11.40 -11.29 6.79
CA CYS A 36 10.55 -11.81 7.85
C CYS A 36 9.31 -12.47 7.25
N ASN A 37 8.99 -13.66 7.74
CA ASN A 37 7.85 -14.45 7.26
C ASN A 37 6.94 -14.88 8.40
N ASP A 38 5.64 -15.01 8.12
CA ASP A 38 4.64 -15.60 9.02
C ASP A 38 4.61 -14.90 10.40
N ILE A 39 4.59 -13.57 10.36
CA ILE A 39 4.79 -12.73 11.55
C ILE A 39 3.86 -11.53 11.58
N GLU A 40 3.47 -11.15 12.78
CA GLU A 40 2.79 -9.90 13.08
C GLU A 40 3.75 -8.96 13.81
N TYR A 41 3.79 -7.70 13.38
CA TYR A 41 4.42 -6.60 14.11
C TYR A 41 3.36 -5.60 14.53
N ILE A 42 3.42 -5.19 15.80
CA ILE A 42 2.59 -4.12 16.34
C ILE A 42 3.50 -2.96 16.75
N VAL A 43 3.40 -1.84 16.03
CA VAL A 43 4.14 -0.62 16.32
C VAL A 43 3.30 0.24 17.27
N GLY A 44 3.59 0.11 18.56
CA GLY A 44 2.91 0.82 19.65
C GLY A 44 3.63 2.08 20.13
N SER A 45 4.75 2.44 19.50
CA SER A 45 5.52 3.66 19.80
C SER A 45 5.85 4.40 18.52
N ALA A 46 5.93 5.73 18.62
CA ALA A 46 6.35 6.58 17.52
C ALA A 46 7.69 6.15 16.94
N CYS A 47 7.85 6.34 15.63
CA CYS A 47 9.07 6.06 14.87
C CYS A 47 9.23 7.08 13.73
N SER A 48 10.41 7.15 13.12
CA SER A 48 10.67 8.11 12.06
C SER A 48 10.03 7.69 10.74
N LYS A 49 10.24 6.42 10.33
CA LYS A 49 9.78 5.82 9.07
C LYS A 49 9.70 4.30 9.21
N ILE A 50 8.85 3.65 8.41
CA ILE A 50 8.76 2.19 8.33
C ILE A 50 9.05 1.74 6.89
N MET A 51 9.85 0.69 6.76
CA MET A 51 10.20 0.05 5.48
C MET A 51 10.05 -1.46 5.61
N ILE A 52 9.48 -2.11 4.59
CA ILE A 52 9.25 -3.56 4.51
C ILE A 52 9.85 -4.09 3.21
N GLU A 53 10.77 -5.05 3.30
CA GLU A 53 11.45 -5.66 2.14
C GLU A 53 11.47 -7.19 2.22
N GLU A 54 11.18 -7.85 1.11
CA GLU A 54 11.38 -9.31 0.96
C GLU A 54 10.68 -10.11 2.09
N CYS A 55 9.48 -9.67 2.48
CA CYS A 55 8.66 -10.31 3.51
C CYS A 55 7.52 -11.13 2.91
N LYS A 56 7.08 -12.16 3.64
CA LYS A 56 5.94 -13.00 3.25
C LYS A 56 4.96 -13.23 4.40
N ASN A 57 3.67 -13.18 4.13
CA ASN A 57 2.62 -13.45 5.14
C ASN A 57 2.84 -12.57 6.40
N LEU A 58 2.97 -11.26 6.20
CA LEU A 58 3.26 -10.31 7.27
C LEU A 58 2.04 -9.43 7.55
N VAL A 59 1.75 -9.25 8.83
CA VAL A 59 0.79 -8.27 9.32
C VAL A 59 1.53 -7.16 10.06
N LEU A 60 1.36 -5.91 9.64
CA LEU A 60 1.84 -4.74 10.35
C LEU A 60 0.65 -3.93 10.88
N ILE A 61 0.59 -3.76 12.20
CA ILE A 61 -0.37 -2.88 12.86
C ILE A 61 0.39 -1.65 13.36
N VAL A 62 -0.03 -0.45 12.94
CA VAL A 62 0.61 0.82 13.32
C VAL A 62 -0.34 1.64 14.16
N ASN A 63 -0.04 1.76 15.46
CA ASN A 63 -0.88 2.42 16.44
C ASN A 63 -0.38 3.82 16.84
N ASP A 64 0.87 4.14 16.55
CA ASP A 64 1.49 5.42 16.93
C ASP A 64 2.26 6.05 15.76
N LYS A 65 2.62 7.33 15.92
CA LYS A 65 3.08 8.22 14.87
C LYS A 65 4.26 7.69 14.06
N VAL A 66 4.12 7.72 12.74
CA VAL A 66 5.24 7.64 11.78
C VAL A 66 5.57 9.07 11.35
N VAL A 67 6.73 9.60 11.74
CA VAL A 67 7.06 11.03 11.56
C VAL A 67 7.05 11.46 10.09
N THR A 68 7.57 10.63 9.20
CA THR A 68 7.52 10.91 7.75
C THR A 68 6.13 10.73 7.15
N SER A 69 5.22 10.09 7.89
CA SER A 69 3.91 9.64 7.40
C SER A 69 4.00 8.76 6.15
N ILE A 70 5.15 8.09 5.96
CA ILE A 70 5.44 7.23 4.81
C ILE A 70 5.76 5.82 5.27
N ILE A 71 5.15 4.84 4.62
CA ILE A 71 5.55 3.43 4.67
C ILE A 71 5.94 2.98 3.27
N GLU A 72 7.05 2.26 3.16
CA GLU A 72 7.51 1.65 1.90
C GLU A 72 7.46 0.13 2.02
N VAL A 73 6.89 -0.53 1.02
CA VAL A 73 6.80 -1.99 0.92
C VAL A 73 7.32 -2.40 -0.44
N TRP A 74 8.32 -3.28 -0.49
CA TRP A 74 8.78 -3.81 -1.76
C TRP A 74 9.18 -5.27 -1.73
N LYS A 75 9.11 -5.92 -2.90
CA LYS A 75 9.48 -7.34 -3.12
C LYS A 75 8.82 -8.32 -2.15
N SER A 76 7.58 -8.04 -1.76
CA SER A 76 6.92 -8.74 -0.66
C SER A 76 5.58 -9.36 -1.09
N GLU A 77 5.19 -10.46 -0.44
CA GLU A 77 4.00 -11.25 -0.79
C GLU A 77 3.05 -11.40 0.42
N ASN A 78 1.75 -11.27 0.22
CA ASN A 78 0.72 -11.42 1.27
C ASN A 78 0.99 -10.49 2.46
N ILE A 79 0.95 -9.18 2.21
CA ILE A 79 1.22 -8.15 3.21
C ILE A 79 -0.08 -7.49 3.62
N THR A 80 -0.33 -7.39 4.93
CA THR A 80 -1.46 -6.65 5.48
C THR A 80 -0.95 -5.50 6.33
N LEU A 81 -1.35 -4.27 5.98
CA LEU A 81 -1.09 -3.06 6.76
C LEU A 81 -2.39 -2.58 7.40
N LYS A 82 -2.44 -2.50 8.72
CA LYS A 82 -3.54 -1.91 9.50
C LYS A 82 -3.07 -0.61 10.14
N LEU A 83 -3.62 0.51 9.68
CA LEU A 83 -3.11 1.85 9.95
C LEU A 83 -4.11 2.62 10.80
N ASN A 84 -3.85 2.64 12.11
CA ASN A 84 -4.70 3.29 13.12
C ASN A 84 -4.28 4.74 13.41
N THR A 85 -3.31 5.24 12.67
CA THR A 85 -2.70 6.56 12.83
C THR A 85 -2.35 7.14 11.46
N GLN A 86 -1.88 8.39 11.45
CA GLN A 86 -1.56 9.10 10.22
C GLN A 86 -0.37 8.46 9.49
N VAL A 87 -0.65 7.93 8.30
CA VAL A 87 0.30 7.48 7.29
C VAL A 87 -0.22 7.99 5.96
N GLN A 88 0.24 9.16 5.55
CA GLN A 88 -0.30 9.83 4.37
C GLN A 88 0.07 9.10 3.07
N THR A 89 1.22 8.43 3.02
CA THR A 89 1.66 7.73 1.81
C THR A 89 2.13 6.32 2.12
N VAL A 90 1.57 5.35 1.39
CA VAL A 90 2.17 4.01 1.27
C VAL A 90 2.70 3.85 -0.14
N GLN A 91 3.95 3.39 -0.26
CA GLN A 91 4.58 3.09 -1.54
C GLN A 91 4.74 1.57 -1.66
N VAL A 92 4.29 1.00 -2.78
CA VAL A 92 4.28 -0.45 -3.02
C VAL A 92 4.97 -0.77 -4.35
N ASP A 93 6.05 -1.54 -4.33
CA ASP A 93 6.80 -1.92 -5.54
C ASP A 93 7.13 -3.41 -5.55
N GLN A 94 6.91 -4.09 -6.68
CA GLN A 94 7.24 -5.52 -6.84
C GLN A 94 6.57 -6.41 -5.80
N CYS A 95 5.30 -6.17 -5.49
CA CYS A 95 4.57 -6.96 -4.50
C CYS A 95 3.48 -7.87 -5.10
N GLU A 96 3.03 -8.82 -4.31
CA GLU A 96 1.88 -9.67 -4.63
C GLU A 96 0.95 -9.73 -3.43
N ASN A 97 -0.34 -9.44 -3.66
CA ASN A 97 -1.38 -9.49 -2.63
C ASN A 97 -1.09 -8.59 -1.40
N VAL A 98 -1.27 -7.27 -1.59
CA VAL A 98 -1.10 -6.27 -0.52
C VAL A 98 -2.47 -5.74 -0.10
N HIS A 99 -2.79 -5.82 1.18
CA HIS A 99 -3.99 -5.25 1.78
C HIS A 99 -3.60 -4.07 2.66
N ILE A 100 -4.21 -2.91 2.41
CA ILE A 100 -3.98 -1.68 3.18
C ILE A 100 -5.32 -1.23 3.75
N GLN A 101 -5.40 -1.15 5.07
CA GLN A 101 -6.59 -0.67 5.77
C GLN A 101 -6.24 0.55 6.61
N TYR A 102 -6.97 1.64 6.41
CA TYR A 102 -6.94 2.81 7.28
C TYR A 102 -8.16 2.84 8.17
N GLU A 103 -7.96 3.08 9.46
CA GLU A 103 -9.07 3.23 10.43
C GLU A 103 -9.82 4.56 10.25
N SER A 104 -9.18 5.55 9.63
CA SER A 104 -9.81 6.85 9.34
C SER A 104 -9.30 7.43 8.03
N ILE A 105 -10.21 7.97 7.23
CA ILE A 105 -9.90 8.70 5.98
C ILE A 105 -8.93 9.86 6.21
N LYS A 106 -8.98 10.50 7.38
CA LYS A 106 -8.08 11.63 7.75
C LYS A 106 -6.60 11.24 7.82
N ASN A 107 -6.32 9.94 7.95
CA ASN A 107 -4.96 9.41 8.03
C ASN A 107 -4.36 9.16 6.65
N PHE A 108 -5.18 9.12 5.59
CA PHE A 108 -4.81 8.76 4.23
C PHE A 108 -4.62 9.99 3.33
N TYR A 109 -3.69 9.90 2.38
CA TYR A 109 -3.56 10.88 1.29
C TYR A 109 -3.34 10.19 -0.07
N SER A 110 -2.45 9.20 -0.14
CA SER A 110 -2.21 8.45 -1.37
C SER A 110 -1.59 7.07 -1.15
N VAL A 111 -1.83 6.16 -2.10
CA VAL A 111 -1.01 4.95 -2.28
C VAL A 111 -0.34 5.02 -3.65
N VAL A 112 0.98 4.93 -3.68
CA VAL A 112 1.74 4.88 -4.94
C VAL A 112 2.15 3.43 -5.17
N TRP A 113 1.90 2.90 -6.36
CA TRP A 113 2.18 1.50 -6.65
C TRP A 113 2.73 1.25 -8.05
N THR A 114 3.57 0.22 -8.18
CA THR A 114 4.14 -0.24 -9.44
C THR A 114 4.53 -1.72 -9.33
N ASN A 115 4.60 -2.44 -10.46
CA ASN A 115 4.99 -3.86 -10.54
C ASN A 115 4.28 -4.78 -9.52
N THR A 116 3.05 -4.46 -9.13
CA THR A 116 2.33 -5.15 -8.06
C THR A 116 1.09 -5.81 -8.63
N LYS A 117 0.90 -7.11 -8.36
CA LYS A 117 -0.18 -7.90 -8.97
C LYS A 117 -1.57 -7.56 -8.44
N THR A 118 -1.71 -7.48 -7.12
CA THR A 118 -2.99 -7.23 -6.45
C THR A 118 -2.74 -6.35 -5.25
N LEU A 119 -3.49 -5.26 -5.18
CA LEU A 119 -3.50 -4.32 -4.08
C LEU A 119 -4.96 -3.99 -3.75
N GLU A 120 -5.32 -4.15 -2.48
CA GLU A 120 -6.61 -3.74 -1.94
C GLU A 120 -6.39 -2.59 -0.95
N LEU A 121 -7.14 -1.51 -1.12
CA LEU A 121 -7.17 -0.36 -0.23
C LEU A 121 -8.56 -0.22 0.37
N LYS A 122 -8.62 -0.15 1.70
CA LYS A 122 -9.83 0.11 2.47
C LYS A 122 -9.64 1.35 3.34
N LEU A 123 -10.60 2.26 3.26
CA LEU A 123 -10.71 3.41 4.16
C LEU A 123 -11.98 3.24 5.00
N LEU A 124 -11.80 3.16 6.32
CA LEU A 124 -12.90 3.05 7.27
C LEU A 124 -13.34 4.44 7.76
N GLU A 125 -14.60 4.50 8.16
CA GLU A 125 -15.18 5.60 8.94
C GLU A 125 -16.07 4.99 10.03
N ASP A 126 -15.79 5.33 11.30
CA ASP A 126 -16.48 4.77 12.47
C ASP A 126 -16.51 3.23 12.52
N GLY A 127 -15.43 2.58 12.07
CA GLY A 127 -15.26 1.13 12.07
C GLY A 127 -15.88 0.40 10.87
N GLU A 128 -16.55 1.10 9.96
CA GLU A 128 -17.20 0.54 8.78
C GLU A 128 -16.41 0.85 7.51
N GLU A 129 -16.38 -0.09 6.56
CA GLU A 129 -15.72 0.11 5.25
C GLU A 129 -16.51 1.13 4.41
N LYS A 130 -15.97 2.35 4.26
CA LYS A 130 -16.62 3.42 3.48
C LYS A 130 -16.15 3.46 2.02
N HIS A 131 -14.84 3.31 1.81
CA HIS A 131 -14.27 3.26 0.47
C HIS A 131 -13.39 2.04 0.31
N VAL A 132 -13.59 1.31 -0.78
CA VAL A 132 -12.83 0.11 -1.13
C VAL A 132 -12.39 0.21 -2.58
N LEU A 133 -11.12 -0.10 -2.83
CA LEU A 133 -10.57 -0.25 -4.18
C LEU A 133 -9.70 -1.49 -4.21
N SER A 134 -9.94 -2.36 -5.20
CA SER A 134 -9.07 -3.50 -5.52
C SER A 134 -8.51 -3.31 -6.92
N THR A 135 -7.19 -3.39 -7.06
CA THR A 135 -6.54 -3.26 -8.37
C THR A 135 -6.75 -4.49 -9.26
N GLY A 136 -7.12 -5.64 -8.67
CA GLY A 136 -7.47 -6.85 -9.42
C GLY A 136 -8.71 -6.69 -10.30
N ASP A 137 -9.56 -5.71 -9.98
CA ASP A 137 -10.79 -5.40 -10.72
C ASP A 137 -10.57 -4.33 -11.80
N ILE A 138 -9.38 -3.72 -11.86
CA ILE A 138 -9.04 -2.76 -12.91
C ILE A 138 -8.78 -3.56 -14.19
N PRO A 139 -9.56 -3.35 -15.27
CA PRO A 139 -9.38 -4.08 -16.52
C PRO A 139 -7.94 -3.94 -17.00
N ASN A 140 -7.30 -5.08 -17.26
CA ASN A 140 -5.93 -5.23 -17.76
C ASN A 140 -5.70 -4.64 -19.18
N GLU A 141 -6.51 -3.68 -19.62
CA GLU A 141 -6.45 -3.11 -20.97
C GLU A 141 -5.19 -2.26 -21.21
N LYS A 142 -4.41 -1.96 -20.15
CA LYS A 142 -3.12 -1.27 -20.25
C LYS A 142 -1.89 -2.13 -19.89
N THR A 143 -2.04 -3.35 -19.39
CA THR A 143 -0.88 -4.23 -19.12
C THR A 143 -0.45 -5.05 -20.34
N ASN A 144 -1.29 -5.09 -21.38
CA ASN A 144 -0.90 -5.48 -22.73
C ASN A 144 -0.81 -4.24 -23.62
N SER A 145 0.39 -3.70 -23.81
CA SER A 145 0.64 -2.61 -24.75
C SER A 145 0.01 -2.90 -26.12
N PRO A 146 -0.93 -2.08 -26.61
CA PRO A 146 -1.33 -2.11 -28.01
C PRO A 146 -0.32 -1.28 -28.79
N ASN A 147 0.87 -1.82 -29.07
CA ASN A 147 1.72 -1.44 -30.19
C ASN A 147 3.05 -2.22 -30.21
N ASP A 148 3.03 -3.35 -30.90
CA ASP A 148 4.18 -3.93 -31.62
C ASP A 148 4.63 -3.04 -32.79
N ASN A 149 4.62 -1.72 -32.61
CA ASN A 149 5.14 -0.76 -33.58
C ASN A 149 6.43 -0.18 -33.02
N LYS A 150 7.54 -0.79 -33.45
CA LYS A 150 8.90 -0.29 -33.30
C LYS A 150 8.93 1.20 -33.61
N SER A 151 8.95 2.02 -32.57
CA SER A 151 9.42 3.40 -32.68
C SER A 151 10.83 3.39 -32.09
N ASP A 152 11.82 3.75 -32.91
CA ASP A 152 13.25 3.77 -32.58
C ASP A 152 13.64 4.87 -31.58
N LYS A 153 12.74 5.23 -30.65
CA LYS A 153 13.09 6.02 -29.48
C LYS A 153 13.41 5.06 -28.36
N PRO A 154 14.51 5.26 -27.60
CA PRO A 154 14.76 4.45 -26.41
C PRO A 154 13.54 4.62 -25.50
N GLN A 155 12.68 3.62 -25.48
CA GLN A 155 11.59 3.53 -24.53
C GLN A 155 12.30 3.39 -23.19
N ASP A 156 12.35 4.46 -22.42
CA ASP A 156 12.79 4.41 -21.04
C ASP A 156 12.03 3.24 -20.40
N ASN A 157 12.78 2.19 -20.02
CA ASN A 157 12.27 0.98 -19.36
C ASN A 157 11.77 1.28 -17.93
N CYS A 158 11.11 2.43 -17.73
CA CYS A 158 10.52 2.79 -16.47
C CYS A 158 9.13 2.13 -16.41
N PRO A 159 8.90 1.19 -15.47
CA PRO A 159 7.60 0.55 -15.34
C PRO A 159 6.54 1.62 -15.03
N PHE A 160 5.34 1.45 -15.59
CA PHE A 160 4.22 2.34 -15.30
C PHE A 160 3.98 2.39 -13.79
N GLN A 161 4.01 3.60 -13.24
CA GLN A 161 3.70 3.86 -11.85
C GLN A 161 2.29 4.43 -11.76
N TYR A 162 1.57 4.09 -10.70
CA TYR A 162 0.20 4.54 -10.47
C TYR A 162 0.08 5.16 -9.08
N ILE A 163 -0.91 6.02 -8.90
CA ILE A 163 -1.26 6.62 -7.62
C ILE A 163 -2.75 6.51 -7.38
N ILE A 164 -3.12 6.03 -6.20
CA ILE A 164 -4.48 6.00 -5.71
C ILE A 164 -4.71 7.21 -4.82
N ARG A 165 -5.79 7.94 -5.06
CA ARG A 165 -6.26 9.06 -4.23
C ARG A 165 -7.76 8.95 -3.98
N LEU A 166 -8.24 9.63 -2.94
CA LEU A 166 -9.67 9.90 -2.76
C LEU A 166 -10.00 11.20 -3.48
N ILE A 167 -10.76 11.12 -4.57
CA ILE A 167 -11.14 12.24 -5.43
C ILE A 167 -12.66 12.23 -5.51
N ASP A 168 -13.29 13.35 -5.15
CA ASP A 168 -14.76 13.47 -5.14
C ASP A 168 -15.47 12.31 -4.42
N ASP A 169 -14.94 11.94 -3.24
CA ASP A 169 -15.43 10.84 -2.39
C ASP A 169 -15.28 9.42 -3.02
N GLN A 170 -14.45 9.29 -4.06
CA GLN A 170 -14.16 8.02 -4.72
C GLN A 170 -12.67 7.70 -4.76
N LEU A 171 -12.29 6.49 -4.34
CA LEU A 171 -10.94 5.99 -4.56
C LEU A 171 -10.70 5.80 -6.05
N THR A 172 -9.69 6.49 -6.57
CA THR A 172 -9.35 6.51 -8.00
C THR A 172 -7.87 6.22 -8.16
N SER A 173 -7.53 5.27 -9.03
CA SER A 173 -6.15 4.99 -9.43
C SER A 173 -5.85 5.69 -10.75
N GLU A 174 -4.84 6.55 -10.76
CA GLU A 174 -4.39 7.30 -11.93
C GLU A 174 -2.95 6.88 -12.29
N GLU A 175 -2.61 6.91 -13.58
CA GLU A 175 -1.23 6.76 -14.03
C GLU A 175 -0.41 7.99 -13.60
N LEU A 176 0.75 7.72 -13.02
CA LEU A 176 1.66 8.72 -12.51
C LEU A 176 2.64 9.08 -13.64
N ILE A 177 2.54 10.32 -14.09
CA ILE A 177 3.39 10.91 -15.13
C ILE A 177 4.51 11.75 -14.53
N ARG A 178 5.49 12.13 -15.35
CA ARG A 178 6.53 13.11 -15.00
C ARG A 178 6.25 14.40 -15.75
N ALA A 179 5.85 15.45 -15.03
CA ALA A 179 5.66 16.78 -15.60
C ALA A 179 7.00 17.46 -15.89
N GLU A 180 6.95 18.73 -16.29
CA GLU A 180 8.15 19.54 -16.50
C GLU A 180 9.11 19.46 -15.31
N LYS A 181 10.42 19.37 -15.58
CA LYS A 181 11.47 19.17 -14.59
C LYS A 181 11.38 17.85 -13.80
N GLY A 182 10.59 16.88 -14.28
CA GLY A 182 10.54 15.53 -13.72
C GLY A 182 9.67 15.39 -12.48
N PHE A 183 8.81 16.36 -12.17
CA PHE A 183 7.94 16.29 -10.99
C PHE A 183 6.89 15.18 -11.16
N PRO A 184 6.74 14.24 -10.19
CA PRO A 184 5.73 13.20 -10.25
C PRO A 184 4.33 13.79 -10.03
N THR A 185 3.40 13.52 -10.94
CA THR A 185 2.02 14.05 -10.89
C THR A 185 1.07 13.15 -11.69
N THR A 186 -0.23 13.39 -11.67
CA THR A 186 -1.18 12.79 -12.63
C THR A 186 -1.50 13.73 -13.78
N GLN A 187 -2.03 13.20 -14.89
CA GLN A 187 -2.46 14.04 -16.01
C GLN A 187 -3.55 15.04 -15.59
N ARG A 188 -4.46 14.64 -14.70
CA ARG A 188 -5.49 15.50 -14.13
C ARG A 188 -4.87 16.65 -13.32
N GLU A 189 -4.01 16.32 -12.35
CA GLU A 189 -3.32 17.31 -11.52
C GLU A 189 -2.49 18.30 -12.36
N TRP A 190 -1.84 17.81 -13.42
CA TRP A 190 -1.08 18.66 -14.33
C TRP A 190 -1.96 19.60 -15.15
N ASN A 191 -3.11 19.11 -15.63
CA ASN A 191 -4.08 19.96 -16.33
C ASN A 191 -4.64 21.02 -15.40
N ASP A 192 -4.99 20.66 -14.17
CA ASP A 192 -5.47 21.58 -13.14
C ASP A 192 -4.43 22.67 -12.83
N TYR A 193 -3.16 22.30 -12.71
CA TYR A 193 -2.07 23.24 -12.52
C TYR A 193 -1.95 24.23 -13.69
N LYS A 194 -1.95 23.75 -14.93
CA LYS A 194 -1.86 24.58 -16.14
C LYS A 194 -3.04 25.53 -16.30
N ASN A 195 -4.25 25.05 -16.04
CA ASN A 195 -5.46 25.87 -16.15
C ASN A 195 -5.46 27.02 -15.12
N ASN A 196 -4.85 26.80 -13.95
CA ASN A 196 -4.74 27.81 -12.90
C ASN A 196 -3.47 28.69 -13.00
N ASN A 197 -2.53 28.36 -13.90
CA ASN A 197 -1.27 29.08 -14.12
C ASN A 197 -0.96 29.18 -15.64
N PRO A 198 -1.73 29.97 -16.40
CA PRO A 198 -1.61 30.07 -17.86
C PRO A 198 -0.34 30.79 -18.34
#